data_AF-A0AAW8YPW1-F1
#
_entry.id   AF-A0AAW8YPW1-F1
#
_cell.length_a   1.000
_cell.length_b   1.000
_cell.length_c   1.000
_cell.angle_alpha   90.00
_cell.angle_beta   90.00
_cell.angle_gamma   90.00
#
_symmetry.space_group_name_H-M   'P 1'
#
loop_
_entity.id
_entity.type
_entity.pdbx_description
1 polymer ?
#
loop_
_entity_poly.entity_id
_entity_poly.type
_entity_poly.pdbx_seq_one_letter_code
_entity_poly.pdbx_strand_id
1 'polypeptide(L)' 'MFLLWYFSCVFWLLPAVLIGHAVHSGWVGVAIFIAAIILQTWISGIAYLIRGKKNDYQN' A
#
# COMPACT_ATOMS: atom_id res chain seq x y z
N MET A 1 6.19 -12.12 4.41
CA MET A 1 5.94 -10.66 4.25
C MET A 1 5.19 -10.33 2.95
N PHE A 2 5.46 -11.02 1.83
CA PHE A 2 4.76 -10.80 0.55
C PHE A 2 3.25 -11.07 0.58
N LEU A 3 2.80 -12.13 1.27
CA LEU A 3 1.38 -12.54 1.30
C LEU A 3 0.48 -11.52 2.04
N LEU A 4 0.97 -10.90 3.12
CA LEU A 4 0.28 -9.80 3.81
C LEU A 4 0.20 -8.53 2.95
N TRP A 5 1.25 -8.27 2.17
CA TRP A 5 1.27 -7.12 1.26
C TRP A 5 0.25 -7.26 0.13
N TYR A 6 0.13 -8.48 -0.43
CA TYR A 6 -0.90 -8.81 -1.42
C TYR A 6 -2.32 -8.70 -0.85
N PHE A 7 -2.55 -9.20 0.37
CA PHE A 7 -3.85 -9.07 1.05
C PHE A 7 -4.23 -7.61 1.28
N SER A 8 -3.27 -6.76 1.63
CA SER A 8 -3.50 -5.31 1.79
C SER A 8 -3.82 -4.63 0.46
N CYS A 9 -3.21 -5.05 -0.66
CA CYS A 9 -3.55 -4.54 -1.99
C CYS A 9 -4.98 -4.91 -2.41
N VAL A 10 -5.39 -6.17 -2.20
CA VAL A 10 -6.76 -6.64 -2.51
C VAL A 10 -7.80 -5.98 -1.61
N PHE A 11 -7.48 -5.78 -0.33
CA PHE A 11 -8.35 -5.07 0.61
C PHE A 11 -8.58 -3.61 0.22
N TRP A 12 -7.57 -2.95 -0.37
CA TRP A 12 -7.67 -1.57 -0.86
C TRP A 12 -8.36 -1.43 -2.23
N LEU A 13 -8.46 -2.52 -2.99
CA LEU A 13 -9.17 -2.53 -4.27
C LEU A 13 -10.69 -2.39 -4.06
N LEU A 14 -11.24 -2.99 -3.01
CA LEU A 14 -12.67 -2.94 -2.65
C LEU A 14 -13.19 -1.51 -2.39
N PRO A 15 -12.58 -0.69 -1.50
CA PRO A 15 -13.00 0.68 -1.28
C PRO A 15 -12.68 1.58 -2.48
N ALA A 16 -11.60 1.33 -3.24
CA ALA A 16 -11.30 2.09 -4.45
C ALA A 16 -12.37 1.90 -5.54
N VAL A 17 -12.84 0.67 -5.73
CA VAL A 17 -13.95 0.36 -6.65
C VAL A 17 -15.26 0.95 -6.12
N LEU A 18 -15.52 0.87 -4.81
CA LEU A 18 -16.72 1.44 -4.20
C LEU A 18 -16.77 2.98 -4.33
N ILE A 19 -15.64 3.66 -4.11
CA ILE A 19 -15.51 5.12 -4.28
C ILE A 19 -15.61 5.49 -5.76
N GLY A 20 -14.95 4.75 -6.65
CA GLY A 20 -15.03 4.97 -8.10
C GLY A 20 -16.45 4.80 -8.65
N HIS A 21 -17.21 3.84 -8.12
CA HIS A 21 -18.61 3.61 -8.48
C HIS A 21 -19.53 4.69 -7.90
N ALA A 22 -19.30 5.13 -6.66
CA ALA A 22 -20.09 6.17 -6.00
C ALA A 22 -19.88 7.57 -6.61
N VAL A 23 -18.70 7.84 -7.16
CA VAL A 23 -18.31 9.17 -7.71
C VAL A 23 -18.61 9.32 -9.22
N HIS A 24 -19.23 8.32 -9.87
CA HIS A 24 -19.52 8.30 -11.32
C HIS A 24 -18.27 8.38 -12.24
N SER A 25 -17.07 8.50 -11.67
CA SER A 25 -15.82 8.63 -12.42
C SER A 25 -14.82 7.61 -11.91
N GLY A 26 -14.70 6.49 -12.63
CA GLY A 26 -13.76 5.40 -12.32
C GLY A 26 -12.30 5.87 -12.20
N TRP A 27 -11.96 7.03 -12.77
CA TRP A 27 -10.65 7.66 -12.68
C TRP A 27 -10.26 8.03 -11.25
N VAL A 28 -11.22 8.43 -10.41
CA VAL A 28 -10.97 8.75 -9.00
C VAL A 28 -10.64 7.49 -8.20
N GLY A 29 -11.34 6.39 -8.46
CA GLY A 29 -11.04 5.09 -7.85
C GLY A 29 -9.63 4.60 -8.20
N VAL A 30 -9.23 4.74 -9.47
CA VAL A 30 -7.88 4.39 -9.93
C VAL A 30 -6.81 5.27 -9.25
N ALA A 31 -7.03 6.57 -9.13
CA ALA A 31 -6.09 7.48 -8.47
C ALA A 31 -5.86 7.10 -6.99
N ILE A 32 -6.94 6.77 -6.26
CA ILE A 32 -6.88 6.35 -4.86
C ILE A 32 -6.14 5.00 -4.73
N PHE A 33 -6.39 4.07 -5.65
CA PHE A 33 -5.70 2.78 -5.66
C PHE A 33 -4.19 2.92 -5.87
N ILE A 34 -3.77 3.74 -6.85
CA ILE A 34 -2.35 4.00 -7.10
C ILE A 34 -1.70 4.69 -5.90
N ALA A 35 -2.36 5.68 -5.30
CA ALA A 35 -1.87 6.35 -4.10
C ALA A 35 -1.64 5.37 -2.93
N ALA A 36 -2.55 4.42 -2.75
CA ALA A 36 -2.44 3.39 -1.71
C ALA A 36 -1.26 2.43 -1.94
N ILE A 37 -1.02 2.01 -3.18
CA ILE A 37 0.12 1.16 -3.56
C ILE A 37 1.44 1.86 -3.26
N ILE A 38 1.57 3.14 -3.64
CA ILE A 38 2.76 3.95 -3.38
C ILE A 38 2.99 4.08 -1.88
N LEU A 39 1.95 4.38 -1.11
CA LEU A 39 2.04 4.52 0.34
C LEU A 39 2.48 3.21 1.02
N GLN A 40 1.90 2.08 0.63
CA GLN A 40 2.31 0.77 1.16
C GLN A 40 3.75 0.41 0.80
N THR A 41 4.18 0.73 -0.43
CA THR A 41 5.56 0.49 -0.88
C THR A 41 6.54 1.33 -0.06
N TRP A 42 6.21 2.59 0.21
CA TRP A 42 7.03 3.49 1.03
C TRP A 42 7.14 3.00 2.48
N ILE A 43 6.01 2.61 3.09
CA ILE A 43 5.99 2.07 4.46
C ILE A 43 6.83 0.79 4.55
N SER A 44 6.74 -0.09 3.55
CA SER A 44 7.57 -1.30 3.48
C SER A 44 9.06 -0.97 3.35
N GLY A 45 9.43 -0.03 2.49
CA GLY A 45 10.80 0.44 2.32
C GLY A 45 11.39 1.01 3.60
N ILE A 46 10.66 1.87 4.31
CA ILE A 46 11.07 2.41 5.61
C ILE A 46 11.22 1.30 6.65
N ALA A 47 10.27 0.37 6.73
CA ALA A 47 10.34 -0.75 7.67
C ALA A 47 11.58 -1.62 7.44
N TYR A 48 11.94 -1.87 6.17
CA TYR A 48 13.17 -2.57 5.81
C TYR A 48 14.42 -1.78 6.20
N LEU A 49 14.43 -0.46 5.98
CA LEU A 49 15.57 0.41 6.31
C LEU A 49 15.82 0.49 7.82
N ILE A 50 14.74 0.62 8.61
CA ILE A 50 14.80 0.58 10.09
C ILE A 50 15.31 -0.78 10.56
N ARG A 51 14.84 -1.88 9.97
CA ARG A 51 15.27 -3.23 10.35
C ARG A 51 16.73 -3.49 9.98
N GLY A 52 17.20 -2.96 8.85
CA GLY A 52 18.61 -2.98 8.46
C GLY A 52 19.50 -2.21 9.44
N LYS A 53 19.11 -0.98 9.81
CA LYS A 53 19.81 -0.19 10.83
C LYS A 53 19.83 -0.89 12.19
N LYS A 54 18.73 -1.52 12.61
CA LYS A 54 18.66 -2.25 13.89
C LYS A 54 19.63 -3.43 13.94
N ASN A 55 19.86 -4.12 12.82
CA ASN A 55 20.81 -5.23 12.75
C ASN A 55 22.27 -4.75 12.77
N ASP A 56 22.56 -3.56 12.22
CA ASP A 56 23.87 -2.92 12.25
C ASP A 56 24.30 -2.52 13.68
N TYR A 57 23.36 -2.06 14.53
CA TYR A 57 23.62 -1.75 15.95
C TYR A 57 23.73 -2.99 16.87
N GLN A 58 23.48 -4.21 16.36
CA GLN A 58 23.52 -5.45 17.14
C GLN A 58 24.73 -6.33 16.80
N ASN A 59 25.64 -5.85 15.95
CA ASN A 59 26.93 -6.46 15.61
C ASN A 59 28.07 -5.58 16.12
#